data_AF-A0AAD6B790-F1
#
_entry.id   AF-A0AAD6B790-F1
#
_cell.length_a   1.000
_cell.length_b   1.000
_cell.length_c   1.000
_cell.angle_alpha   90.00
_cell.angle_beta   90.00
_cell.angle_gamma   90.00
#
_symmetry.space_group_name_H-M   'P 1'
#
loop_
_entity.id
_entity.type
_entity.pdbx_description
1 polymer ?
#
loop_
_entity_poly.entity_id
_entity_poly.type
_entity_poly.pdbx_seq_one_letter_code
_entity_poly.pdbx_strand_id
1 'polypeptide(L)'
;MCLQTSYFPDDHTGEVIAQGGSNMIKALRLTEWPNLQCFGHRLHNAIMNGMKDPRIARAIGVCKKVVSAFSFSWKKRRDMAVVQAELGLPSHNLITESLTRWSSRQLMVERLLEQEKAIAQVLGADKKSRHLVPAWQDIDVLESINKAVSPLKEFTDALSGEAYVSVFYLKPVIHLLNNSLLQPEEGPAPRRSC
;
A
#
# COMPACT_ATOMS: atom_id res chain seq x y z
N MET A 1 -8.27 -2.66 11.55
CA MET A 1 -8.68 -1.26 11.41
C MET A 1 -10.16 -1.26 11.05
N CYS A 2 -11.00 -1.42 12.07
CA CYS A 2 -12.44 -1.26 11.94
C CYS A 2 -12.82 -0.12 12.87
N LEU A 3 -13.38 0.94 12.31
CA LEU A 3 -14.03 2.01 13.07
C LEU A 3 -15.25 1.38 13.73
N GLN A 4 -15.18 1.21 15.05
CA GLN A 4 -16.30 0.74 15.86
C GLN A 4 -17.22 1.93 16.11
N THR A 5 -18.31 2.02 15.36
CA THR A 5 -19.41 2.91 15.72
C THR A 5 -20.61 2.07 16.11
N SER A 6 -20.71 1.74 17.39
CA SER A 6 -22.00 1.47 18.02
C SER A 6 -22.49 2.80 18.57
N TYR A 7 -23.36 3.49 17.84
CA TYR A 7 -24.08 4.65 18.37
C TYR A 7 -25.30 4.11 19.15
N PHE A 8 -25.35 4.40 20.46
CA PHE A 8 -26.50 4.13 21.32
C PHE A 8 -27.04 5.46 21.84
N PRO A 9 -28.11 6.02 21.24
CA PRO A 9 -29.02 6.90 21.95
C PRO A 9 -30.13 6.05 22.60
N ASP A 10 -30.78 6.59 23.63
CA ASP A 10 -31.69 5.91 24.56
C ASP A 10 -32.99 5.28 23.97
N ASP A 11 -33.11 5.13 22.65
CA ASP A 11 -34.21 4.42 22.00
C ASP A 11 -33.70 3.24 21.15
N HIS A 12 -34.18 2.05 21.51
CA HIS A 12 -33.67 0.73 21.13
C HIS A 12 -33.76 0.36 19.65
N THR A 13 -32.84 0.86 18.81
CA THR A 13 -32.50 0.21 17.53
C THR A 13 -31.00 0.33 17.23
N GLY A 14 -30.21 -0.57 17.83
CA GLY A 14 -28.77 -0.64 17.57
C GLY A 14 -28.46 -1.40 16.29
N GLU A 15 -27.92 -0.73 15.27
CA GLU A 15 -27.34 -1.41 14.11
C GLU A 15 -25.96 -1.97 14.47
N VAL A 16 -25.74 -3.27 14.21
CA VAL A 16 -24.45 -3.90 14.49
C VAL A 16 -23.52 -3.78 13.28
N ILE A 17 -22.40 -3.10 13.48
CA ILE A 17 -21.30 -3.08 12.52
C ILE A 17 -20.49 -4.37 12.68
N ALA A 18 -20.67 -5.32 11.77
CA ALA A 18 -19.83 -6.50 11.72
C ALA A 18 -18.50 -6.21 11.05
N GLN A 19 -17.41 -6.59 11.72
CA GLN A 19 -16.17 -6.93 11.03
C GLN A 19 -16.49 -8.10 10.08
N GLY A 20 -16.09 -8.01 8.81
CA GLY A 20 -16.53 -8.89 7.71
C GLY A 20 -16.17 -10.38 7.81
N GLY A 21 -15.94 -10.92 9.01
CA GLY A 21 -15.74 -12.33 9.26
C GLY A 21 -17.00 -13.14 8.95
N SER A 22 -16.83 -14.23 8.19
CA SER A 22 -17.91 -15.09 7.69
C SER A 22 -18.86 -15.58 8.78
N ASN A 23 -18.34 -15.83 9.99
CA ASN A 23 -19.13 -16.28 11.13
C ASN A 23 -20.04 -15.18 11.70
N MET A 24 -19.56 -13.94 11.73
CA MET A 24 -20.33 -12.80 12.23
C MET A 24 -21.39 -12.35 11.23
N ILE A 25 -21.08 -12.42 9.92
CA ILE A 25 -22.07 -12.22 8.85
C ILE A 25 -23.18 -13.28 8.93
N LYS A 26 -22.82 -14.55 9.19
CA LYS A 26 -23.81 -15.62 9.38
C LYS A 26 -24.67 -15.38 10.61
N ALA A 27 -24.09 -14.99 11.74
CA ALA A 27 -24.83 -14.68 12.96
C ALA A 27 -25.85 -13.55 12.74
N LEU A 28 -25.44 -12.45 12.08
CA LEU A 28 -26.36 -11.33 11.78
C LEU A 28 -27.50 -11.73 10.84
N ARG A 29 -27.25 -12.64 9.88
CA ARG A 29 -28.30 -13.18 9.01
C ARG A 29 -29.30 -14.04 9.78
N LEU A 30 -28.82 -14.79 10.78
CA LEU A 30 -29.68 -15.63 11.63
C LEU A 30 -30.51 -14.80 12.62
N THR A 31 -30.03 -13.62 13.02
CA THR A 31 -30.75 -12.71 13.93
C THR A 31 -31.62 -11.68 13.19
N GLU A 32 -31.62 -11.67 11.85
CA GLU A 32 -32.29 -10.65 11.01
C GLU A 32 -31.85 -9.21 11.29
N TRP A 33 -30.65 -9.01 11.83
CA TRP A 33 -30.15 -7.66 12.15
C TRP A 33 -29.51 -7.02 10.91
N PRO A 34 -29.75 -5.72 10.67
CA PRO A 34 -29.10 -4.99 9.59
C PRO A 34 -27.57 -5.03 9.77
N ASN A 35 -26.87 -5.42 8.70
CA ASN A 35 -25.41 -5.56 8.69
C ASN A 35 -24.79 -4.38 7.94
N LEU A 36 -24.20 -3.45 8.68
CA LEU A 36 -23.36 -2.39 8.12
C LEU A 36 -21.90 -2.86 8.10
N GLN A 37 -21.36 -3.01 6.90
CA GLN A 37 -19.95 -3.32 6.72
C GLN A 37 -19.10 -2.08 7.03
N CYS A 38 -18.07 -2.24 7.87
CA CYS A 38 -17.16 -1.14 8.20
C CYS A 38 -16.49 -0.58 6.93
N PHE A 39 -16.59 0.74 6.73
CA PHE A 39 -16.00 1.44 5.58
C PHE A 39 -14.49 1.16 5.45
N GLY A 40 -13.74 1.23 6.56
CA GLY A 40 -12.31 0.94 6.57
C GLY A 40 -11.99 -0.48 6.10
N HIS A 41 -12.84 -1.46 6.44
CA HIS A 41 -12.70 -2.83 5.94
C HIS A 41 -13.00 -2.94 4.45
N ARG A 42 -14.03 -2.24 3.95
CA ARG A 42 -14.34 -2.21 2.51
C ARG A 42 -13.24 -1.53 1.70
N LEU A 43 -12.71 -0.41 2.20
CA LEU A 43 -11.59 0.30 1.58
C LEU A 43 -10.34 -0.58 1.55
N HIS A 44 -10.00 -1.23 2.67
CA HIS A 44 -8.89 -2.19 2.74
C HIS A 44 -9.02 -3.30 1.67
N ASN A 45 -10.21 -3.90 1.54
CA ASN A 45 -10.46 -4.95 0.54
C ASN A 45 -10.37 -4.41 -0.90
N ALA A 46 -10.87 -3.20 -1.15
CA ALA A 46 -10.77 -2.56 -2.47
C ALA A 46 -9.30 -2.33 -2.86
N ILE A 47 -8.49 -1.78 -1.96
CA ILE A 47 -7.06 -1.55 -2.18
C ILE A 47 -6.34 -2.89 -2.40
N MET A 48 -6.60 -3.89 -1.56
CA MET A 48 -6.01 -5.23 -1.69
C MET A 48 -6.34 -5.88 -3.04
N ASN A 49 -7.55 -5.67 -3.56
CA ASN A 49 -7.95 -6.18 -4.87
C ASN A 49 -7.27 -5.42 -6.01
N GLY A 50 -7.16 -4.10 -5.94
CA GLY A 50 -6.37 -3.31 -6.91
C GLY A 50 -4.89 -3.72 -6.92
N MET A 51 -4.33 -4.04 -5.75
CA MET A 51 -2.97 -4.53 -5.60
C MET A 51 -2.73 -5.95 -6.16
N LYS A 52 -3.79 -6.65 -6.58
CA LYS A 52 -3.71 -7.97 -7.25
C LYS A 52 -3.85 -7.87 -8.77
N ASP A 53 -3.90 -6.67 -9.32
CA ASP A 53 -4.03 -6.48 -10.76
C ASP A 53 -2.86 -7.15 -11.53
N PRO A 54 -3.13 -8.00 -12.54
CA PRO A 54 -2.09 -8.67 -13.31
C PRO A 54 -1.08 -7.71 -13.96
N ARG A 55 -1.50 -6.48 -14.30
CA ARG A 55 -0.66 -5.46 -14.94
C ARG A 55 0.50 -5.01 -14.06
N ILE A 56 0.32 -5.02 -12.74
CA ILE A 56 1.35 -4.63 -11.77
C ILE A 56 2.13 -5.81 -11.20
N ALA A 57 1.68 -7.05 -11.44
CA ALA A 57 2.22 -8.25 -10.81
C ALA A 57 3.72 -8.45 -11.09
N ARG A 58 4.17 -8.11 -12.31
CA ARG A 58 5.58 -8.18 -12.71
C ARG A 58 6.46 -7.26 -11.86
N ALA A 59 6.12 -5.96 -11.80
CA ALA A 59 6.89 -4.96 -11.09
C ALA A 59 6.96 -5.25 -9.59
N ILE A 60 5.84 -5.65 -8.98
CA ILE A 60 5.79 -6.10 -7.58
C ILE A 60 6.65 -7.37 -7.39
N GLY A 61 6.64 -8.31 -8.34
CA GLY A 61 7.48 -9.50 -8.31
C GLY A 61 8.98 -9.19 -8.35
N VAL A 62 9.40 -8.23 -9.17
CA VAL A 62 10.79 -7.74 -9.21
C VAL A 62 11.17 -7.10 -7.88
N CYS A 63 10.34 -6.20 -7.37
CA CYS A 63 10.53 -5.54 -6.07
C CYS A 63 10.77 -6.57 -4.95
N LYS A 64 9.94 -7.60 -4.85
CA LYS A 64 10.11 -8.69 -3.86
C LYS A 64 11.42 -9.46 -4.00
N LYS A 65 11.85 -9.75 -5.24
CA LYS A 65 13.11 -10.45 -5.50
C LYS A 65 14.32 -9.60 -5.10
N VAL A 66 14.27 -8.30 -5.41
CA VAL A 66 15.29 -7.33 -4.98
C VAL A 66 15.39 -7.32 -3.46
N VAL A 67 14.28 -7.04 -2.77
CA VAL A 67 14.24 -7.02 -1.29
C VAL A 67 14.83 -8.30 -0.71
N SER A 68 14.39 -9.46 -1.20
CA SER A 68 14.90 -10.76 -0.76
C SER A 68 16.41 -10.90 -0.96
N ALA A 69 16.95 -10.47 -2.11
CA ALA A 69 18.38 -10.55 -2.40
C ALA A 69 19.23 -9.76 -1.38
N PHE A 70 18.74 -8.62 -0.89
CA PHE A 70 19.40 -7.85 0.16
C PHE A 70 19.16 -8.45 1.55
N SER A 71 17.94 -8.87 1.88
CA SER A 71 17.61 -9.46 3.19
C SER A 71 18.50 -10.66 3.53
N PHE A 72 18.75 -11.53 2.55
CA PHE A 72 19.55 -12.75 2.74
C PHE A 72 21.06 -12.58 2.51
N SER A 73 21.54 -11.39 2.15
CA SER A 73 22.96 -11.17 1.86
C SER A 73 23.55 -10.05 2.71
N TRP A 74 24.32 -10.43 3.74
CA TRP A 74 25.07 -9.47 4.55
C TRP A 74 26.03 -8.61 3.72
N LYS A 75 26.65 -9.21 2.69
CA LYS A 75 27.52 -8.48 1.75
C LYS A 75 26.73 -7.37 1.03
N LYS A 76 25.60 -7.70 0.40
CA LYS A 76 24.79 -6.69 -0.30
C LYS A 76 24.29 -5.59 0.62
N ARG A 77 23.92 -5.90 1.87
CA ARG A 77 23.53 -4.87 2.87
C ARG A 77 24.68 -3.94 3.23
N ARG A 78 25.90 -4.46 3.40
CA ARG A 78 27.07 -3.61 3.65
C ARG A 78 27.37 -2.73 2.44
N ASP A 79 27.42 -3.33 1.25
CA ASP A 79 27.74 -2.60 0.02
C ASP A 79 26.67 -1.52 -0.24
N MET A 80 25.39 -1.78 0.07
CA MET A 80 24.32 -0.79 0.01
C MET A 80 24.53 0.37 0.99
N ALA A 81 24.96 0.11 2.22
CA ALA A 81 25.24 1.16 3.20
C ALA A 81 26.39 2.08 2.75
N VAL A 82 27.42 1.52 2.11
CA VAL A 82 28.52 2.29 1.52
C VAL A 82 28.00 3.17 0.39
N VAL A 83 27.25 2.59 -0.55
CA VAL A 83 26.68 3.34 -1.69
C VAL A 83 25.67 4.40 -1.22
N GLN A 84 24.87 4.13 -0.19
CA GLN A 84 23.97 5.11 0.41
C GLN A 84 24.74 6.33 0.93
N ALA A 85 25.86 6.13 1.62
CA ALA A 85 26.71 7.20 2.10
C ALA A 85 27.35 8.00 0.94
N GLU A 86 27.82 7.33 -0.10
CA GLU A 86 28.41 7.96 -1.29
C GLU A 86 27.40 8.81 -2.07
N LEU A 87 26.16 8.34 -2.19
CA LEU A 87 25.08 9.03 -2.91
C LEU A 87 24.33 10.05 -2.04
N GLY A 88 24.66 10.18 -0.76
CA GLY A 88 23.94 11.05 0.19
C GLY A 88 22.49 10.61 0.45
N LEU A 89 22.19 9.32 0.29
CA LEU A 89 20.86 8.75 0.54
C LEU A 89 20.68 8.41 2.02
N PRO A 90 19.44 8.42 2.54
CA PRO A 90 19.14 7.90 3.87
C PRO A 90 19.62 6.44 4.02
N SER A 91 20.27 6.13 5.14
CA SER A 91 20.77 4.78 5.44
C SER A 91 19.64 3.86 5.93
N HIS A 92 18.73 3.50 5.03
CA HIS A 92 17.59 2.63 5.33
C HIS A 92 17.78 1.22 4.76
N ASN A 93 17.33 0.23 5.53
CA ASN A 93 17.20 -1.14 5.02
C ASN A 93 15.93 -1.26 4.16
N LEU A 94 15.97 -2.18 3.19
CA LEU A 94 14.77 -2.54 2.43
C LEU A 94 13.73 -3.23 3.32
N ILE A 95 12.45 -2.98 3.04
CA ILE A 95 11.33 -3.46 3.83
C ILE A 95 10.72 -4.68 3.15
N THR A 96 10.58 -5.78 3.89
CA THR A 96 9.88 -6.98 3.41
C THR A 96 8.37 -6.82 3.57
N GLU A 97 7.61 -7.11 2.52
CA GLU A 97 6.15 -7.17 2.59
C GLU A 97 5.67 -8.24 3.58
N SER A 98 4.68 -7.88 4.39
CA SER A 98 3.86 -8.83 5.15
C SER A 98 2.51 -9.03 4.47
N LEU A 99 2.14 -10.28 4.21
CA LEU A 99 0.92 -10.62 3.45
C LEU A 99 -0.39 -10.14 4.10
N THR A 100 -0.37 -9.78 5.38
CA THR A 100 -1.56 -9.46 6.16
C THR A 100 -2.01 -8.00 6.03
N ARG A 101 -1.19 -7.09 5.47
CA ARG A 101 -1.53 -5.66 5.36
C ARG A 101 -0.98 -5.05 4.08
N TRP A 102 -1.87 -4.47 3.26
CA TRP A 102 -1.50 -3.75 2.03
C TRP A 102 -0.52 -2.60 2.29
N SER A 103 -0.58 -1.98 3.49
CA SER A 103 0.33 -0.90 3.86
C SER A 103 1.79 -1.34 3.87
N SER A 104 2.08 -2.61 4.18
CA SER A 104 3.46 -3.12 4.11
C SER A 104 3.97 -3.28 2.68
N ARG A 105 3.08 -3.52 1.70
CA ARG A 105 3.44 -3.49 0.27
C ARG A 105 3.77 -2.08 -0.17
N GLN A 106 2.95 -1.09 0.22
CA GLN A 106 3.21 0.31 -0.11
C GLN A 106 4.55 0.76 0.47
N LEU A 107 4.82 0.47 1.75
CA LEU A 107 6.10 0.82 2.40
C LEU A 107 7.31 0.15 1.72
N MET A 108 7.15 -1.11 1.28
CA MET A 108 8.19 -1.80 0.50
C MET A 108 8.47 -1.09 -0.83
N VAL A 109 7.42 -0.68 -1.55
CA VAL A 109 7.55 0.04 -2.82
C VAL A 109 8.19 1.41 -2.62
N GLU A 110 7.69 2.18 -1.66
CA GLU A 110 8.22 3.50 -1.30
C GLU A 110 9.71 3.42 -0.93
N ARG A 111 10.10 2.47 -0.09
CA ARG A 111 11.50 2.27 0.28
C ARG A 111 12.37 1.84 -0.90
N LEU A 112 11.84 1.03 -1.82
CA LEU A 112 12.60 0.64 -3.01
C LEU A 112 12.85 1.85 -3.92
N LEU A 113 11.84 2.69 -4.15
CA LEU A 113 11.96 3.91 -4.95
C LEU A 113 12.96 4.90 -4.33
N GLU A 114 12.92 5.09 -3.01
CA GLU A 114 13.90 5.93 -2.28
C GLU A 114 15.35 5.44 -2.51
N GLN A 115 15.54 4.12 -2.60
CA GLN A 115 16.84 3.47 -2.65
C GLN A 115 17.24 2.99 -4.06
N GLU A 116 16.49 3.37 -5.09
CA GLU A 116 16.61 2.85 -6.46
C GLU A 116 18.06 2.93 -6.98
N LYS A 117 18.70 4.09 -6.83
CA LYS A 117 20.07 4.33 -7.30
C LYS A 117 21.08 3.43 -6.59
N ALA A 118 20.94 3.28 -5.27
CA ALA A 118 21.82 2.41 -4.48
C ALA A 118 21.64 0.94 -4.86
N ILE A 119 20.40 0.51 -5.05
CA ILE A 119 20.05 -0.85 -5.50
C ILE A 119 20.68 -1.12 -6.88
N ALA A 120 20.50 -0.21 -7.84
CA ALA A 120 21.01 -0.35 -9.20
C ALA A 120 22.54 -0.47 -9.22
N GLN A 121 23.25 0.32 -8.41
CA GLN A 121 24.71 0.27 -8.31
C GLN A 121 25.21 -1.04 -7.67
N VAL A 122 24.62 -1.47 -6.55
CA VAL A 122 25.03 -2.71 -5.86
C VAL A 122 24.74 -3.95 -6.70
N LEU A 123 23.53 -4.06 -7.26
CA LEU A 123 23.16 -5.19 -8.12
C LEU A 123 23.90 -5.15 -9.45
N GLY A 124 24.15 -3.96 -10.01
CA GLY A 124 24.86 -3.75 -11.26
C GLY A 124 26.32 -4.20 -11.20
N ALA A 125 26.97 -4.08 -10.03
CA ALA A 125 28.35 -4.51 -9.81
C ALA A 125 28.51 -6.03 -9.66
N ASP A 126 27.46 -6.75 -9.24
CA ASP A 126 27.50 -8.20 -9.02
C ASP A 126 26.93 -8.96 -10.23
N LYS A 127 27.79 -9.64 -10.99
CA LYS A 127 27.41 -10.45 -12.17
C LYS A 127 26.27 -11.43 -11.87
N LYS A 128 26.19 -11.98 -10.66
CA LYS A 128 25.15 -12.97 -10.30
C LYS A 128 23.79 -12.33 -10.05
N SER A 129 23.73 -11.07 -9.66
CA SER A 129 22.48 -10.39 -9.29
C SER A 129 22.12 -9.20 -10.18
N ARG A 130 22.95 -8.91 -11.19
CA ARG A 130 22.69 -7.88 -12.22
C ARG A 130 21.35 -8.03 -12.93
N HIS A 131 20.88 -9.26 -13.11
CA HIS A 131 19.57 -9.53 -13.71
C HIS A 131 18.37 -9.13 -12.82
N LEU A 132 18.62 -8.77 -11.56
CA LEU A 132 17.59 -8.29 -10.62
C LEU A 132 17.48 -6.76 -10.60
N VAL A 133 18.35 -6.04 -11.32
CA VAL A 133 18.21 -4.58 -11.46
C VAL A 133 16.84 -4.29 -12.09
N PRO A 134 15.95 -3.53 -11.41
CA PRO A 134 14.66 -3.18 -11.97
C PRO A 134 14.81 -2.47 -13.31
N ALA A 135 13.98 -2.82 -14.29
CA ALA A 135 13.95 -2.08 -15.55
C ALA A 135 13.21 -0.74 -15.33
N TRP A 136 13.41 0.22 -16.23
CA TRP A 136 12.69 1.50 -16.16
C TRP A 136 11.17 1.30 -16.17
N GLN A 137 10.65 0.29 -16.89
CA GLN A 137 9.21 -0.04 -16.86
C GLN A 137 8.75 -0.58 -15.49
N ASP A 138 9.63 -1.25 -14.74
CA ASP A 138 9.30 -1.65 -13.37
C ASP A 138 9.19 -0.41 -12.48
N ILE A 139 10.16 0.50 -12.58
CA ILE A 139 10.20 1.73 -11.78
C ILE A 139 8.97 2.61 -12.07
N ASP A 140 8.64 2.85 -13.34
CA ASP A 140 7.48 3.66 -13.75
C ASP A 140 6.15 3.10 -13.22
N VAL A 141 6.00 1.78 -13.23
CA VAL A 141 4.83 1.10 -12.65
C VAL A 141 4.82 1.23 -11.13
N LEU A 142 5.97 1.08 -10.46
CA LEU A 142 6.08 1.22 -9.01
C LEU A 142 5.80 2.66 -8.55
N GLU A 143 6.25 3.67 -9.29
CA GLU A 143 5.95 5.08 -9.05
C GLU A 143 4.45 5.36 -9.19
N SER A 144 3.84 4.83 -10.26
CA SER A 144 2.39 4.95 -10.49
C SER A 144 1.58 4.33 -9.35
N ILE A 145 2.00 3.14 -8.87
CA ILE A 145 1.37 2.48 -7.72
C ILE A 145 1.55 3.32 -6.45
N ASN A 146 2.76 3.80 -6.18
CA ASN A 146 3.05 4.58 -4.98
C ASN A 146 2.22 5.87 -4.96
N LYS A 147 2.14 6.57 -6.10
CA LYS A 147 1.33 7.79 -6.25
C LYS A 147 -0.16 7.56 -5.97
N ALA A 148 -0.73 6.47 -6.50
CA ALA A 148 -2.14 6.15 -6.31
C ALA A 148 -2.47 5.72 -4.85
N VAL A 149 -1.51 5.11 -4.16
CA VAL A 149 -1.78 4.37 -2.92
C VAL A 149 -1.28 5.10 -1.67
N SER A 150 -0.25 5.94 -1.76
CA SER A 150 0.20 6.81 -0.67
C SER A 150 -0.91 7.66 -0.04
N PRO A 151 -1.76 8.39 -0.81
CA PRO A 151 -2.83 9.18 -0.19
C PRO A 151 -3.86 8.30 0.52
N LEU A 152 -4.11 7.09 0.01
CA LEU A 152 -4.99 6.14 0.68
C LEU A 152 -4.40 5.65 2.00
N LYS A 153 -3.07 5.57 2.11
CA LYS A 153 -2.38 5.13 3.33
C LYS A 153 -2.52 6.18 4.40
N GLU A 154 -2.15 7.42 4.08
CA GLU A 154 -2.32 8.56 4.98
C GLU A 154 -3.76 8.68 5.45
N PHE A 155 -4.71 8.53 4.52
CA PHE A 155 -6.13 8.55 4.84
C PHE A 155 -6.53 7.41 5.80
N THR A 156 -6.09 6.18 5.56
CA THR A 156 -6.40 5.06 6.47
C THR A 156 -5.69 5.18 7.82
N ASP A 157 -4.47 5.72 7.85
CA ASP A 157 -3.71 5.94 9.09
C ASP A 157 -4.42 7.04 9.93
N ALA A 158 -4.87 8.13 9.30
CA ALA A 158 -5.67 9.16 9.95
C ALA A 158 -6.99 8.61 10.51
N LEU A 159 -7.75 7.87 9.70
CA LEU A 159 -8.98 7.22 10.18
C LEU A 159 -8.75 6.21 11.30
N SER A 160 -7.55 5.62 11.41
CA SER A 160 -7.24 4.69 12.50
C SER A 160 -7.02 5.35 13.84
N GLY A 161 -6.55 6.60 13.82
CA GLY A 161 -6.26 7.39 15.02
C GLY A 161 -7.49 8.08 15.60
N GLU A 162 -8.56 8.22 14.81
CA GLU A 162 -9.80 8.88 15.22
C GLU A 162 -10.63 8.00 16.18
N ALA A 163 -10.95 8.56 17.35
CA ALA A 163 -11.78 7.89 18.35
C ALA A 163 -13.24 7.73 17.91
N TYR A 164 -13.73 8.63 17.03
CA TYR A 164 -15.10 8.64 16.53
C TYR A 164 -15.15 9.06 15.07
N VAL A 165 -15.46 8.11 14.17
CA VAL A 165 -15.79 8.42 12.77
C VAL A 165 -17.27 8.20 12.55
N SER A 166 -18.03 9.30 12.45
CA SER A 166 -19.48 9.23 12.19
C SER A 166 -19.77 8.87 10.73
N VAL A 167 -20.92 8.24 10.49
CA VAL A 167 -21.40 7.88 9.15
C VAL A 167 -21.54 9.11 8.24
N PHE A 168 -21.74 10.31 8.80
CA PHE A 168 -21.86 11.55 8.04
C PHE A 168 -20.60 11.91 7.25
N TYR A 169 -19.41 11.52 7.73
CA TYR A 169 -18.15 11.79 7.03
C TYR A 169 -17.96 10.93 5.77
N LEU A 170 -18.76 9.87 5.60
CA LEU A 170 -18.56 8.91 4.52
C LEU A 170 -18.78 9.51 3.13
N LYS A 171 -19.82 10.34 2.97
CA LYS A 171 -20.15 10.95 1.66
C LYS A 171 -19.07 11.98 1.23
N PRO A 172 -18.63 12.92 2.09
CA PRO A 172 -17.48 13.77 1.79
C PRO A 172 -16.19 12.99 1.51
N VAL A 173 -15.93 11.92 2.26
CA VAL A 173 -14.76 11.06 2.07
C VAL A 173 -14.75 10.38 0.70
N ILE A 174 -15.87 9.76 0.31
CA ILE A 174 -15.98 9.10 -1.00
C ILE A 174 -15.83 10.13 -2.12
N HIS A 175 -16.40 11.32 -1.93
CA HIS A 175 -16.23 12.43 -2.87
C HIS A 175 -14.77 12.84 -3.02
N LEU A 176 -14.03 13.00 -1.91
CA LEU A 176 -12.60 13.33 -1.93
C LEU A 176 -11.75 12.24 -2.62
N LEU A 177 -12.04 10.97 -2.33
CA LEU A 177 -11.35 9.84 -2.96
C LEU A 177 -11.53 9.86 -4.48
N ASN A 178 -12.76 9.99 -4.96
CA ASN A 178 -13.08 9.91 -6.38
C ASN A 178 -12.67 11.17 -7.16
N ASN A 179 -12.77 12.35 -6.53
CA ASN A 179 -12.64 13.64 -7.23
C ASN A 179 -11.32 14.36 -6.93
N SER A 180 -10.43 13.77 -6.14
CA SER A 180 -9.14 14.38 -5.85
C SER A 180 -8.03 13.33 -5.79
N LEU A 181 -8.13 12.34 -4.90
CA LEU A 181 -7.01 11.43 -4.62
C LEU A 181 -6.78 10.36 -5.70
N LEU A 182 -7.83 9.91 -6.38
CA LEU A 182 -7.77 8.85 -7.39
C LEU A 182 -7.98 9.35 -8.82
N GLN A 183 -8.00 10.66 -9.04
CA GLN A 183 -8.12 11.18 -10.39
C GLN A 183 -6.84 10.83 -11.19
N PRO A 184 -6.99 10.38 -12.45
CA PRO A 184 -5.85 10.26 -13.33
C PRO A 184 -5.24 11.65 -13.53
N GLU A 185 -3.96 11.81 -13.24
CA GLU A 185 -3.28 13.03 -13.68
C GLU A 185 -3.11 12.98 -15.20
N GLU A 186 -3.47 14.06 -15.88
CA GLU A 186 -3.12 14.25 -17.29
C GLU A 186 -1.60 14.34 -17.39
N GLY A 187 -0.97 13.23 -17.75
CA GLY A 187 0.48 13.14 -17.85
C GLY A 187 1.02 14.04 -18.97
N PRO A 188 2.22 14.65 -18.80
CA PRO A 188 2.87 15.38 -19.88
C PRO A 188 3.23 14.42 -21.03
N ALA A 189 3.09 14.93 -22.27
CA ALA A 189 3.39 14.21 -23.50
C ALA A 189 4.76 13.50 -23.45
N PRO A 190 4.90 12.34 -24.11
CA PRO A 190 6.11 11.51 -24.03
C PRO A 190 7.34 12.33 -24.42
N ARG A 191 8.32 12.39 -23.52
CA ARG A 191 9.64 12.96 -23.83
C ARG A 191 10.24 12.12 -24.95
N ARG A 192 10.42 12.75 -26.12
CA ARG A 192 11.12 12.16 -27.26
C ARG A 192 12.53 11.80 -26.82
N SER A 193 12.89 10.55 -27.09
CA SER A 193 14.24 10.00 -26.97
C SER A 193 15.24 10.83 -27.78
N CYS A 194 16.36 11.18 -27.14
CA CYS A 194 17.66 11.38 -27.79
C CYS A 194 18.54 10.20 -27.41
#